data_AF-A0A6P0PIT6-F1
#
_entry.id   AF-A0A6P0PIT6-F1
#
_cell.length_a   1.000
_cell.length_b   1.000
_cell.length_c   1.000
_cell.angle_alpha   90.00
_cell.angle_beta   90.00
_cell.angle_gamma   90.00
#
_symmetry.space_group_name_H-M   'P 1'
#
loop_
_entity.id
_entity.type
_entity.pdbx_description
1 polymer ?
#
loop_
_entity_poly.entity_id
_entity_poly.type
_entity_poly.pdbx_seq_one_letter_code
_entity_poly.pdbx_strand_id
1 'polypeptide(L)'
;MAAQLKNYFETLETQNEQLKQLDRLKDEFLANTSHELRTPLNGIIGLGEFILEGSTGELNPVTNSNLSMIVYSARRLSNLVNDILDFSKLRHQKLELQIKPVDVCGAVEVVVALSQVSALLHKR
;
A
#
# COMPACT_ATOMS: atom_id res chain seq x y z
N MET A 1 -50.09 5.18 -13.18
CA MET A 1 -49.31 5.22 -11.93
C MET A 1 -48.54 3.92 -11.66
N ALA A 2 -49.19 2.75 -11.59
CA ALA A 2 -48.49 1.46 -11.34
C ALA A 2 -47.44 1.08 -12.42
N ALA A 3 -47.74 1.30 -13.71
CA ALA A 3 -46.78 1.03 -14.79
C ALA A 3 -45.55 1.96 -14.77
N GLN A 4 -45.73 3.23 -14.40
CA GLN A 4 -44.60 4.16 -14.18
C GLN A 4 -43.75 3.73 -12.99
N LEU A 5 -44.36 3.32 -11.89
CA LEU A 5 -43.64 2.85 -10.71
C LEU A 5 -42.82 1.58 -11.03
N LYS A 6 -43.39 0.66 -11.82
CA LYS A 6 -42.68 -0.53 -12.31
C LYS A 6 -41.46 -0.17 -13.16
N ASN A 7 -41.62 0.73 -14.14
CA ASN A 7 -40.50 1.19 -14.97
C ASN A 7 -39.40 1.89 -14.15
N TYR A 8 -39.78 2.70 -13.14
CA TYR A 8 -38.82 3.31 -12.22
C TYR A 8 -38.07 2.26 -11.41
N PHE A 9 -38.75 1.22 -10.93
CA PHE A 9 -38.13 0.13 -10.18
C PHE A 9 -37.13 -0.65 -11.03
N GLU A 10 -37.51 -1.03 -12.26
CA GLU A 10 -36.62 -1.72 -13.21
C GLU A 10 -35.40 -0.86 -13.59
N THR A 11 -35.60 0.44 -13.76
CA THR A 11 -34.50 1.39 -14.03
C THR A 11 -33.54 1.48 -12.85
N LEU A 12 -34.07 1.61 -11.63
CA LEU A 12 -33.27 1.65 -10.40
C LEU A 12 -32.50 0.36 -10.18
N GLU A 13 -33.12 -0.79 -10.43
CA GLU A 13 -32.47 -2.10 -10.31
C GLU A 13 -31.30 -2.21 -11.30
N THR A 14 -31.53 -1.86 -12.56
CA THR A 14 -30.49 -1.85 -13.61
C THR A 14 -29.33 -0.93 -13.24
N GLN A 15 -29.62 0.29 -12.77
CA GLN A 15 -28.60 1.24 -12.34
C GLN A 15 -27.82 0.74 -11.12
N ASN A 16 -28.49 0.07 -10.18
CA ASN A 16 -27.87 -0.51 -9.00
C ASN A 16 -26.90 -1.64 -9.38
N GLU A 17 -27.30 -2.51 -10.31
CA GLU A 17 -26.45 -3.58 -10.84
C GLU A 17 -25.21 -3.03 -11.56
N GLN A 18 -25.39 -2.01 -12.40
CA GLN A 18 -24.28 -1.33 -13.07
C GLN A 18 -23.30 -0.69 -12.08
N LEU A 19 -23.82 -0.02 -11.03
CA LEU A 19 -23.00 0.55 -9.97
C LEU A 19 -22.20 -0.54 -9.23
N LYS A 20 -22.83 -1.67 -8.89
CA LYS A 20 -22.14 -2.81 -8.26
C LYS A 20 -21.06 -3.39 -9.16
N GLN A 21 -21.31 -3.50 -10.46
CA GLN A 21 -20.32 -4.00 -11.41
C GLN A 21 -19.12 -3.06 -11.52
N LEU A 22 -19.36 -1.74 -11.63
CA LEU A 22 -18.31 -0.74 -11.66
C LEU A 22 -17.46 -0.74 -10.38
N ASP A 23 -18.10 -0.88 -9.21
CA ASP A 23 -17.36 -0.91 -7.95
C ASP A 23 -16.47 -2.16 -7.85
N ARG A 24 -16.92 -3.32 -8.34
CA ARG A 24 -16.10 -4.54 -8.44
C ARG A 24 -14.92 -4.37 -9.40
N LEU A 25 -15.14 -3.80 -10.59
CA LEU A 25 -14.07 -3.57 -11.57
C LEU A 25 -13.01 -2.60 -11.02
N LYS A 26 -13.44 -1.57 -10.30
CA LYS A 26 -12.54 -0.63 -9.62
C LYS A 26 -11.69 -1.35 -8.56
N ASP A 27 -12.29 -2.25 -7.78
CA ASP A 27 -11.55 -3.03 -6.78
C ASP A 27 -10.51 -3.95 -7.41
N GLU A 28 -10.89 -4.69 -8.46
CA GLU A 28 -9.98 -5.57 -9.20
C GLU A 28 -8.84 -4.80 -9.83
N PHE A 29 -9.13 -3.65 -10.44
CA PHE A 29 -8.10 -2.77 -11.00
C PHE A 29 -7.10 -2.34 -9.92
N LEU A 30 -7.58 -1.83 -8.78
CA LEU A 30 -6.71 -1.41 -7.68
C LEU A 30 -5.90 -2.58 -7.11
N ALA A 31 -6.51 -3.75 -6.95
CA ALA A 31 -5.83 -4.96 -6.46
C ALA A 31 -4.70 -5.41 -7.40
N ASN A 32 -5.01 -5.54 -8.69
CA ASN A 32 -4.08 -6.03 -9.70
C ASN A 32 -2.92 -5.05 -9.91
N THR A 33 -3.22 -3.78 -10.16
CA THR A 33 -2.18 -2.76 -10.38
C THR A 33 -1.27 -2.62 -9.17
N SER A 34 -1.82 -2.65 -7.94
CA SER A 34 -0.98 -2.55 -6.75
C SER A 34 -0.05 -3.76 -6.57
N HIS A 35 -0.54 -4.98 -6.90
CA HIS A 35 0.30 -6.17 -6.86
C HIS A 35 1.41 -6.11 -7.92
N GLU A 36 1.09 -5.65 -9.12
CA GLU A 36 2.07 -5.46 -10.21
C GLU A 36 3.10 -4.37 -9.89
N LEU A 37 2.73 -3.32 -9.13
CA LEU A 37 3.65 -2.28 -8.68
C LEU A 37 4.54 -2.72 -7.52
N ARG A 38 4.07 -3.63 -6.65
CA ARG A 38 4.83 -4.10 -5.50
C ARG A 38 6.11 -4.84 -5.91
N THR A 39 6.03 -5.68 -6.95
CA THR A 39 7.19 -6.44 -7.45
C THR A 39 8.36 -5.55 -7.90
N PRO A 40 8.20 -4.59 -8.83
CA PRO A 40 9.30 -3.71 -9.25
C PRO A 40 9.77 -2.80 -8.12
N LEU A 41 8.88 -2.33 -7.23
CA LEU A 41 9.29 -1.53 -6.06
C LEU A 41 10.17 -2.33 -5.09
N ASN A 42 9.79 -3.58 -4.79
CA ASN A 42 10.61 -4.47 -3.98
C ASN A 42 11.96 -4.76 -4.63
N GLY A 43 12.00 -4.88 -5.97
CA GLY A 43 13.26 -5.01 -6.72
C GLY A 43 14.16 -3.78 -6.56
N ILE A 44 13.61 -2.57 -6.73
CA ILE A 44 14.35 -1.31 -6.55
C ILE A 44 14.88 -1.18 -5.12
N ILE A 45 14.05 -1.48 -4.12
CA ILE A 45 14.43 -1.42 -2.70
C ILE A 45 15.53 -2.44 -2.42
N GLY A 46 15.33 -3.71 -2.78
CA GLY A 46 16.27 -4.80 -2.48
C GLY A 46 17.62 -4.62 -3.17
N LEU A 47 17.62 -4.24 -4.46
CA LEU A 47 18.87 -3.96 -5.18
C LEU A 47 19.58 -2.73 -4.62
N GLY A 48 18.83 -1.67 -4.31
CA GLY A 48 19.41 -0.46 -3.74
C GLY A 48 20.04 -0.70 -2.37
N GLU A 49 19.37 -1.48 -1.50
CA GLU A 49 19.88 -1.87 -0.19
C GLU A 49 21.11 -2.76 -0.30
N PHE A 50 21.08 -3.75 -1.18
CA PHE A 50 22.23 -4.62 -1.46
C PHE A 50 23.48 -3.83 -1.86
N ILE A 51 23.30 -2.80 -2.70
CA ILE A 51 24.39 -1.91 -3.12
C ILE A 51 24.85 -1.00 -1.96
N LEU A 52 23.91 -0.45 -1.16
CA LEU A 52 24.22 0.41 -0.02
C LEU A 52 24.95 -0.32 1.12
N GLU A 53 24.72 -1.64 1.27
CA GLU A 53 25.44 -2.50 2.22
C GLU A 53 26.90 -2.74 1.83
N GLY A 54 27.36 -2.22 0.69
CA GLY A 54 28.74 -2.36 0.22
C GLY A 54 29.02 -3.67 -0.51
N SER A 55 27.98 -4.44 -0.83
CA SER A 55 28.11 -5.74 -1.52
C SER A 55 28.68 -5.64 -2.94
N THR A 56 28.70 -4.43 -3.52
CA THR A 56 29.29 -4.15 -4.83
C THR A 56 30.58 -3.30 -4.76
N GLY A 57 31.16 -3.16 -3.57
CA GLY A 57 32.31 -2.28 -3.31
C GLY A 57 31.93 -0.91 -2.75
N GLU A 58 32.95 -0.10 -2.45
CA GLU A 58 32.74 1.24 -1.86
C GLU A 58 32.13 2.22 -2.86
N LEU A 59 31.04 2.88 -2.43
CA LEU A 59 30.41 3.95 -3.18
C LEU A 59 31.03 5.29 -2.78
N ASN A 60 31.19 6.19 -3.75
CA ASN A 60 31.50 7.57 -3.40
C ASN A 60 30.33 8.20 -2.60
N PRO A 61 30.58 9.23 -1.78
CA PRO A 61 29.55 9.83 -0.91
C PRO A 61 28.31 10.35 -1.66
N VAL A 62 28.49 10.89 -2.86
CA VAL A 62 27.40 11.45 -3.67
C VAL A 62 26.48 10.34 -4.19
N THR A 63 27.07 9.26 -4.73
CA THR A 63 26.33 8.09 -5.19
C THR A 63 25.59 7.41 -4.04
N ASN A 64 26.24 7.29 -2.87
CA ASN A 64 25.60 6.72 -1.68
C ASN A 64 24.37 7.55 -1.24
N SER A 65 24.51 8.88 -1.18
CA SER A 65 23.40 9.77 -0.84
C SER A 65 22.24 9.70 -1.85
N ASN A 66 22.54 9.77 -3.15
CA ASN A 66 21.53 9.67 -4.20
C ASN A 66 20.80 8.32 -4.18
N LEU A 67 21.55 7.22 -4.03
CA LEU A 67 20.96 5.88 -3.96
C LEU A 67 20.09 5.70 -2.71
N SER A 68 20.55 6.21 -1.56
CA SER A 68 19.75 6.24 -0.33
C SER A 68 18.42 6.98 -0.54
N MET A 69 18.45 8.10 -1.26
CA MET A 69 17.23 8.85 -1.59
C MET A 69 16.29 8.10 -2.53
N ILE A 70 16.83 7.35 -3.51
CA ILE A 70 16.05 6.48 -4.40
C ILE A 70 15.36 5.37 -3.60
N VAL A 71 16.10 4.65 -2.74
CA VAL A 71 15.56 3.58 -1.88
C VAL A 71 14.48 4.13 -0.96
N TYR A 72 14.73 5.26 -0.31
CA TYR A 72 13.75 5.93 0.54
C TYR A 72 12.46 6.28 -0.23
N SER A 73 12.60 6.84 -1.43
CA SER A 73 11.46 7.21 -2.27
C SER A 73 10.66 5.97 -2.72
N ALA A 74 11.34 4.87 -3.08
CA ALA A 74 10.71 3.61 -3.44
C ALA A 74 9.96 2.99 -2.24
N ARG A 75 10.53 3.04 -1.03
CA ARG A 75 9.86 2.61 0.21
C ARG A 75 8.60 3.42 0.48
N ARG A 76 8.67 4.75 0.36
CA ARG A 76 7.49 5.62 0.52
C ARG A 76 6.40 5.31 -0.50
N LEU A 77 6.76 5.09 -1.76
CA LEU A 77 5.79 4.75 -2.80
C LEU A 77 5.15 3.38 -2.54
N SER A 78 5.93 2.39 -2.10
CA SER A 78 5.41 1.06 -1.72
C SER A 78 4.39 1.16 -0.60
N ASN A 79 4.66 1.98 0.42
CA ASN A 79 3.71 2.23 1.51
C ASN A 79 2.43 2.89 0.99
N LEU A 80 2.54 3.92 0.13
CA LEU A 80 1.36 4.58 -0.44
C LEU A 80 0.49 3.63 -1.27
N VAL A 81 1.12 2.72 -2.03
CA VAL A 81 0.41 1.67 -2.77
C VAL A 81 -0.34 0.73 -1.82
N ASN A 82 0.28 0.36 -0.70
CA ASN A 82 -0.39 -0.46 0.32
C ASN A 82 -1.56 0.28 1.00
N ASP A 83 -1.41 1.58 1.29
CA ASP A 83 -2.46 2.39 1.90
C ASP A 83 -3.70 2.48 0.99
N ILE A 84 -3.51 2.62 -0.33
CA ILE A 84 -4.61 2.62 -1.31
C ILE A 84 -5.36 1.28 -1.32
N LEU A 85 -4.62 0.16 -1.22
CA LEU A 85 -5.23 -1.17 -1.12
C LEU A 85 -6.03 -1.35 0.15
N ASP A 86 -5.49 -0.93 1.29
CA ASP A 86 -6.14 -1.08 2.58
C ASP A 86 -7.39 -0.21 2.66
N PHE A 87 -7.35 1.01 2.11
CA PHE A 87 -8.53 1.85 1.95
C PHE A 87 -9.62 1.18 1.09
N SER A 88 -9.23 0.55 -0.03
CA SER A 88 -10.15 -0.19 -0.89
C SER A 88 -10.83 -1.34 -0.13
N LYS A 89 -10.07 -2.16 0.59
CA LYS A 89 -10.61 -3.27 1.40
C LYS A 89 -11.55 -2.79 2.50
N LEU A 90 -11.20 -1.71 3.19
CA LEU A 90 -11.96 -1.14 4.31
C LEU A 90 -13.33 -0.63 3.86
N ARG A 91 -13.40 0.05 2.70
CA ARG A 91 -14.65 0.54 2.10
C ARG A 91 -15.69 -0.55 1.85
N HIS A 92 -15.24 -1.77 1.59
CA HIS A 92 -16.11 -2.91 1.25
C HIS A 92 -16.38 -3.85 2.42
N GLN A 93 -15.98 -3.48 3.64
CA GLN A 93 -16.01 -4.36 4.81
C GLN A 93 -15.26 -5.69 4.58
N LYS A 94 -14.33 -5.73 3.61
CA LYS A 94 -13.51 -6.90 3.27
C LYS A 94 -12.25 -6.99 4.13
N LEU A 95 -12.11 -6.13 5.13
CA LEU A 95 -11.00 -6.21 6.08
C LEU A 95 -11.30 -7.31 7.11
N GLU A 96 -10.79 -8.51 6.85
CA GLU A 96 -10.90 -9.62 7.79
C GLU A 96 -9.85 -9.48 8.90
N LEU A 97 -10.33 -9.27 10.13
CA LEU A 97 -9.45 -9.23 11.30
C LEU A 97 -9.14 -10.65 11.78
N GLN A 98 -7.85 -10.95 11.92
CA GLN A 98 -7.41 -12.18 12.59
C GLN A 98 -7.33 -11.94 14.09
N ILE A 99 -8.41 -12.26 14.80
CA ILE A 99 -8.49 -12.10 16.26
C ILE A 99 -7.63 -13.17 16.95
N LYS A 100 -6.56 -12.74 17.60
CA LYS A 100 -5.64 -13.60 18.36
C LYS A 100 -5.03 -12.84 19.54
N PRO A 101 -4.58 -13.54 20.60
CA PRO A 101 -3.78 -12.92 21.66
C PRO A 101 -2.54 -12.25 21.06
N VAL A 102 -2.26 -11.03 21.50
CA VAL A 102 -1.12 -10.21 21.05
C VAL A 102 -0.41 -9.63 22.27
N ASP A 103 0.92 -9.66 22.23
CA ASP A 103 1.75 -8.96 23.20
C ASP A 103 1.83 -7.48 22.85
N VAL A 104 1.05 -6.68 23.58
CA VAL A 104 0.98 -5.23 23.38
C VAL A 104 2.31 -4.56 23.74
N CYS A 105 3.02 -5.05 24.77
CA CYS A 105 4.29 -4.47 25.19
C CYS A 105 5.34 -4.65 24.10
N GLY A 106 5.52 -5.89 23.61
CA GLY A 106 6.45 -6.17 22.52
C GLY A 106 6.13 -5.38 21.25
N ALA A 107 4.84 -5.23 20.89
CA ALA A 107 4.44 -4.41 19.74
C ALA A 107 4.84 -2.94 19.91
N VAL A 108 4.61 -2.34 21.08
CA VAL A 108 4.98 -0.95 21.37
C VAL A 108 6.49 -0.76 21.37
N GLU A 109 7.26 -1.68 21.95
CA GLU A 109 8.72 -1.62 21.97
C GLU A 109 9.30 -1.58 20.55
N VAL A 110 8.79 -2.43 19.65
CA VAL A 110 9.19 -2.43 18.24
C VAL A 110 8.90 -1.09 17.58
N VAL A 111 7.72 -0.53 17.78
CA VAL A 111 7.34 0.77 17.18
C VAL A 111 8.22 1.91 17.70
N VAL A 112 8.51 1.92 19.01
CA VAL A 112 9.39 2.92 19.63
C VAL A 112 10.80 2.82 19.06
N ALA A 113 11.36 1.61 18.97
CA ALA A 113 12.69 1.39 18.41
C ALA A 113 12.80 1.86 16.95
N LEU A 114 11.83 1.49 16.10
CA LEU A 114 11.81 1.90 14.69
C LEU A 114 11.65 3.42 14.52
N SER A 115 10.84 4.06 15.36
CA SER A 115 10.58 5.50 15.28
C SER A 115 11.78 6.34 15.77
N GLN A 116 12.56 5.82 16.72
CA GLN A 116 13.75 6.51 17.24
C GLN A 116 14.93 6.50 16.25
N VAL A 117 15.10 5.42 15.47
CA VAL A 117 16.19 5.31 14.47
C VAL A 117 16.04 6.36 13.35
N SER A 118 14.82 6.66 12.91
CA SER A 118 14.58 7.65 11.84
C SER A 118 14.93 9.10 12.26
N ALA A 119 14.82 9.41 13.56
CA ALA A 119 15.18 10.71 14.12
C ALA A 119 16.70 10.93 14.23
N LEU A 120 17.50 9.86 14.28
CA LEU A 120 18.96 9.94 14.35
C LEU A 120 19.60 10.09 12.95
N LEU A 121 18.97 9.57 11.90
CA LEU A 121 19.46 9.68 10.52
C LEU A 121 19.23 11.07 9.89
N HIS A 122 18.24 11.84 10.34
CA HIS A 122 17.96 13.20 9.84
C HIS A 122 18.69 14.32 10.63
N LYS A 123 19.58 13.97 11.57
CA LYS A 123 20.33 14.94 12.41
C LYS A 123 21.78 15.19 11.97
N ARG A 124 22.15 14.89 10.72
CA ARG A 124 23.46 15.23 10.14
C ARG A 124 23.33 16.21 8.99
#